data_AF-A0A168KWI5-F1
#
_entry.id   AF-A0A168KWI5-F1
#
_cell.length_a   1.000
_cell.length_b   1.000
_cell.length_c   1.000
_cell.angle_alpha   90.00
_cell.angle_beta   90.00
_cell.angle_gamma   90.00
#
_symmetry.space_group_name_H-M   'P 1'
#
loop_
_entity.id
_entity.type
_entity.pdbx_description
1 polymer ?
#
loop_
_entity_poly.entity_id
_entity_poly.type
_entity_poly.pdbx_seq_one_letter_code
_entity_poly.pdbx_strand_id
1 'polypeptide(L)'
;MARAYRNAALVVGWLGTKDETSDLAIEIIRAWDRCMPESFGEPGDREAHPENYAPILQWMQPVAHLSEVPENITDPREVPSYNAIFEFLNRPFFRNTWLLDEMSLARFPAFLLGDDIVSWMQILRLNRVNEDIRDHGADMFPDELRHLLQYMPLGSVFTFLEDFDQRQRERQ
;
A
#
# COMPACT_ATOMS: atom_id res chain seq x y z
N MET A 1 11.78 -9.43 -23.45
CA MET A 1 12.22 -8.99 -22.12
C MET A 1 11.63 -9.85 -21.00
N ALA A 2 10.38 -10.32 -21.08
CA ALA A 2 9.73 -11.21 -20.09
C ALA A 2 10.56 -12.41 -19.54
N ARG A 3 11.49 -12.99 -20.32
CA ARG A 3 12.36 -14.08 -19.83
C ARG A 3 13.36 -13.60 -18.76
N ALA A 4 13.83 -12.36 -18.81
CA ALA A 4 14.75 -11.82 -17.81
C ALA A 4 14.04 -11.65 -16.46
N TYR A 5 12.87 -11.02 -16.45
CA TYR A 5 12.06 -10.83 -15.24
C TYR A 5 11.63 -12.16 -14.61
N ARG A 6 11.13 -13.12 -15.40
CA ARG A 6 10.73 -14.45 -14.90
C ARG A 6 11.85 -15.25 -14.25
N ASN A 7 13.11 -15.04 -14.66
CA ASN A 7 14.26 -15.74 -14.08
C ASN A 7 14.99 -14.92 -13.01
N ALA A 8 14.61 -13.66 -12.81
CA ALA A 8 15.23 -12.80 -11.82
C ALA A 8 14.76 -13.19 -10.41
N ALA A 9 15.72 -13.37 -9.50
CA ALA A 9 15.42 -13.61 -8.10
C ALA A 9 14.78 -12.39 -7.43
N LEU A 10 15.21 -11.20 -7.83
CA LEU A 10 14.74 -9.90 -7.36
C LEU A 10 14.73 -8.93 -8.55
N VAL A 11 13.67 -8.13 -8.65
CA VAL A 11 13.60 -7.00 -9.57
C VAL A 11 13.25 -5.76 -8.78
N VAL A 12 14.06 -4.72 -8.95
CA VAL A 12 13.93 -3.47 -8.20
C VAL A 12 13.45 -2.37 -9.12
N GLY A 13 12.27 -1.82 -8.83
CA GLY A 13 11.76 -0.59 -9.43
C GLY A 13 12.33 0.61 -8.69
N TRP A 14 13.08 1.46 -9.38
CA TRP A 14 13.63 2.67 -8.77
C TRP A 14 12.59 3.79 -8.75
N LEU A 15 12.19 4.21 -7.56
CA LEU A 15 11.19 5.25 -7.32
C LEU A 15 11.76 6.67 -7.32
N GLY A 16 13.08 6.82 -7.45
CA GLY A 16 13.77 8.10 -7.41
C GLY A 16 14.55 8.33 -6.12
N THR A 17 15.00 9.57 -5.94
CA THR A 17 15.64 10.04 -4.69
C THR A 17 14.59 10.32 -3.63
N LYS A 18 15.01 10.34 -2.36
CA LYS A 18 14.15 10.81 -1.27
C LYS A 18 13.83 12.31 -1.44
N ASP A 19 12.65 12.67 -0.99
CA ASP A 19 12.17 14.03 -0.74
C ASP A 19 11.83 14.18 0.75
N GLU A 20 11.34 15.36 1.14
CA GLU A 20 10.98 15.69 2.53
C GLU A 20 9.88 14.80 3.12
N THR A 21 9.11 14.10 2.29
CA THR A 21 8.00 13.24 2.71
C THR A 21 8.37 11.75 2.76
N SER A 22 9.50 11.38 2.15
CA SER A 22 9.83 9.99 1.84
C SER A 22 10.03 9.13 3.08
N ASP A 23 10.74 9.62 4.09
CA ASP A 23 11.03 8.84 5.30
C ASP A 23 9.74 8.55 6.09
N LEU A 24 8.86 9.55 6.22
CA LEU A 24 7.55 9.39 6.87
C LEU A 24 6.67 8.39 6.11
N ALA A 25 6.62 8.46 4.78
CA ALA A 25 5.86 7.50 3.98
C ALA A 25 6.33 6.05 4.24
N ILE A 26 7.65 5.84 4.23
CA ILE A 26 8.24 4.52 4.45
C ILE A 26 7.98 4.03 5.87
N GLU A 27 8.06 4.92 6.86
CA GLU A 27 7.72 4.62 8.25
C GLU A 27 6.27 4.13 8.37
N ILE A 28 5.32 4.87 7.79
CA ILE A 28 3.88 4.51 7.80
C ILE A 28 3.66 3.15 7.14
N ILE A 29 4.19 2.95 5.93
CA ILE A 29 4.03 1.70 5.18
C ILE A 29 4.53 0.51 6.00
N ARG A 30 5.72 0.64 6.59
CA ARG A 30 6.33 -0.43 7.40
C ARG A 30 5.59 -0.64 8.72
N ALA A 31 5.10 0.42 9.34
CA ALA A 31 4.37 0.34 10.60
C ALA A 31 3.02 -0.37 10.39
N TRP A 32 2.27 0.01 9.36
CA TRP A 32 0.99 -0.61 9.03
C TRP A 32 1.17 -2.06 8.64
N ASP A 33 2.14 -2.38 7.77
CA ASP A 33 2.41 -3.75 7.35
C ASP A 33 2.72 -4.69 8.52
N ARG A 34 3.52 -4.22 9.50
CA ARG A 34 3.86 -4.99 10.71
C ARG A 34 2.68 -5.25 11.63
N CYS A 35 1.70 -4.35 11.68
CA CYS A 35 0.55 -4.46 12.57
C CYS A 35 -0.63 -5.16 11.91
N MET A 36 -0.77 -5.03 10.59
CA MET A 36 -1.88 -5.60 9.84
C MET A 36 -1.84 -7.14 9.91
N PRO A 37 -2.99 -7.81 10.14
CA PRO A 37 -3.07 -9.27 10.12
C PRO A 37 -2.56 -9.86 8.80
N GLU A 38 -1.91 -11.02 8.86
CA GLU A 38 -1.43 -11.70 7.65
C GLU A 38 -2.59 -12.08 6.70
N SER A 39 -3.73 -12.47 7.28
CA SER A 39 -4.95 -12.86 6.55
C SER A 39 -5.80 -11.67 6.07
N PHE A 40 -5.40 -10.43 6.35
CA PHE A 40 -6.19 -9.26 6.01
C PHE A 40 -6.44 -9.18 4.50
N GLY A 41 -7.70 -9.24 4.13
CA GLY A 41 -8.18 -9.16 2.74
C GLY A 41 -8.44 -10.51 2.08
N GLU A 42 -8.12 -11.63 2.74
CA GLU A 42 -8.43 -12.98 2.26
C GLU A 42 -9.95 -13.26 2.24
N PRO A 43 -10.43 -14.15 1.35
CA PRO A 43 -11.84 -14.54 1.32
C PRO A 43 -12.32 -15.12 2.65
N GLY A 44 -13.36 -14.54 3.25
CA GLY A 44 -13.92 -15.02 4.52
C GLY A 44 -13.27 -14.44 5.78
N ASP A 45 -12.13 -13.74 5.67
CA ASP A 45 -11.43 -13.17 6.82
C ASP A 45 -12.24 -12.05 7.48
N ARG A 46 -12.95 -11.24 6.68
CA ARG A 46 -13.83 -10.18 7.19
C ARG A 46 -14.97 -10.72 8.04
N GLU A 47 -15.58 -11.84 7.63
CA GLU A 47 -16.66 -12.48 8.38
C GLU A 47 -16.15 -13.11 9.68
N ALA A 48 -14.92 -13.64 9.67
CA ALA A 48 -14.30 -14.27 10.83
C ALA A 48 -13.74 -13.24 11.84
N HIS A 49 -13.23 -12.12 11.34
CA HIS A 49 -12.51 -11.09 12.11
C HIS A 49 -12.98 -9.67 11.76
N PRO A 50 -14.28 -9.34 11.93
CA PRO A 50 -14.82 -8.04 11.55
C PRO A 50 -14.12 -6.86 12.25
N GLU A 51 -13.56 -7.08 13.44
CA GLU A 51 -12.80 -6.09 14.20
C GLU A 51 -11.50 -5.63 13.51
N ASN A 52 -10.96 -6.44 12.60
CA ASN A 52 -9.76 -6.10 11.84
C ASN A 52 -10.05 -5.22 10.61
N TYR A 53 -11.32 -5.02 10.28
CA TYR A 53 -11.75 -4.26 9.10
C TYR A 53 -12.40 -2.95 9.50
N ALA A 54 -12.54 -2.07 8.51
CA ALA A 54 -13.34 -0.89 8.59
C ALA A 54 -14.77 -1.20 9.10
N PRO A 55 -15.30 -0.39 10.04
CA PRO A 55 -14.75 0.87 10.53
C PRO A 55 -13.77 0.74 11.72
N ILE A 56 -13.57 -0.46 12.28
CA ILE A 56 -12.91 -0.66 13.58
C ILE A 56 -11.38 -0.64 13.45
N LEU A 57 -10.84 -1.39 12.49
CA LEU A 57 -9.40 -1.50 12.21
C LEU A 57 -8.53 -1.65 13.48
N GLN A 58 -8.90 -2.57 14.39
CA GLN A 58 -8.29 -2.67 15.72
C GLN A 58 -6.75 -2.78 15.71
N TRP A 59 -6.20 -3.37 14.65
CA TRP A 59 -4.77 -3.57 14.48
C TRP A 59 -4.02 -2.25 14.26
N MET A 60 -4.69 -1.16 13.92
CA MET A 60 -4.09 0.17 13.77
C MET A 60 -3.83 0.88 15.10
N GLN A 61 -4.41 0.41 16.23
CA GLN A 61 -4.24 1.07 17.53
C GLN A 61 -2.78 1.38 17.92
N PRO A 62 -1.80 0.44 17.75
CA PRO A 62 -0.40 0.71 18.11
C PRO A 62 0.26 1.79 17.25
N VAL A 63 -0.31 2.08 16.08
CA VAL A 63 0.22 3.01 15.06
C VAL A 63 -0.72 4.18 14.81
N ALA A 64 -1.73 4.38 15.67
CA ALA A 64 -2.77 5.40 15.47
C ALA A 64 -2.19 6.82 15.39
N HIS A 65 -1.11 7.10 16.14
CA HIS A 65 -0.39 8.38 16.11
C HIS A 65 0.14 8.77 14.72
N LEU A 66 0.36 7.81 13.83
CA LEU A 66 0.77 8.08 12.45
C LEU A 66 -0.38 8.59 11.57
N SER A 67 -1.62 8.39 12.00
CA SER A 67 -2.83 8.82 11.28
C SER A 67 -3.58 9.95 12.00
N GLU A 68 -3.02 10.48 13.09
CA GLU A 68 -3.64 11.57 13.84
C GLU A 68 -3.69 12.83 12.97
N VAL A 69 -4.87 13.47 12.94
CA VAL A 69 -5.06 14.78 12.32
C VAL A 69 -4.78 15.85 13.37
N PRO A 70 -3.73 16.68 13.21
CA PRO A 70 -3.42 17.74 14.16
C PRO A 70 -4.60 18.73 14.32
N GLU A 71 -4.89 19.16 15.55
CA GLU A 71 -6.05 20.00 15.90
C GLU A 71 -6.15 21.32 15.12
N ASN A 72 -5.01 21.82 14.62
CA ASN A 72 -4.90 23.09 13.90
C ASN A 72 -5.03 22.95 12.38
N ILE A 73 -5.20 21.75 11.86
CA ILE A 73 -5.29 21.49 10.42
C ILE A 73 -6.76 21.41 10.00
N THR A 74 -7.16 22.31 9.10
CA THR A 74 -8.51 22.32 8.50
C THR A 74 -8.52 21.77 7.08
N ASP A 75 -7.37 21.72 6.40
CA ASP A 75 -7.19 21.10 5.10
C ASP A 75 -6.50 19.74 5.24
N PRO A 76 -7.13 18.63 4.87
CA PRO A 76 -6.54 17.30 5.05
C PRO A 76 -5.29 17.09 4.20
N ARG A 77 -5.09 17.89 3.14
CA ARG A 77 -3.86 17.89 2.34
C ARG A 77 -2.66 18.39 3.13
N GLU A 78 -2.89 19.09 4.24
CA GLU A 78 -1.85 19.56 5.15
C GLU A 78 -1.50 18.50 6.20
N VAL A 79 -2.28 17.41 6.33
CA VAL A 79 -1.95 16.31 7.25
C VAL A 79 -0.67 15.61 6.76
N PRO A 80 0.43 15.63 7.54
CA PRO A 80 1.73 15.18 7.06
C PRO A 80 1.74 13.72 6.59
N SER A 81 1.05 12.83 7.31
CA SER A 81 1.00 11.41 6.98
C SER A 81 0.23 11.13 5.69
N TYR A 82 -0.89 11.82 5.47
CA TYR A 82 -1.66 11.68 4.24
C TYR A 82 -0.89 12.23 3.05
N ASN A 83 -0.25 13.39 3.20
CA ASN A 83 0.61 13.95 2.17
C ASN A 83 1.77 13.00 1.82
N ALA A 84 2.41 12.39 2.83
CA ALA A 84 3.51 11.46 2.62
C ALA A 84 3.09 10.19 1.84
N ILE A 85 1.98 9.55 2.23
CA ILE A 85 1.45 8.41 1.48
C ILE A 85 0.99 8.81 0.07
N PHE A 86 0.33 9.97 -0.06
CA PHE A 86 -0.11 10.51 -1.34
C PHE A 86 1.07 10.72 -2.30
N GLU A 87 2.13 11.43 -1.86
CA GLU A 87 3.32 11.69 -2.68
C GLU A 87 4.01 10.38 -3.05
N PHE A 88 4.12 9.42 -2.12
CA PHE A 88 4.69 8.10 -2.38
C PHE A 88 3.94 7.37 -3.50
N LEU A 89 2.60 7.26 -3.39
CA LEU A 89 1.77 6.54 -4.37
C LEU A 89 1.63 7.28 -5.71
N ASN A 90 1.87 8.60 -5.73
CA ASN A 90 1.85 9.42 -6.95
C ASN A 90 3.17 9.45 -7.71
N ARG A 91 4.22 8.77 -7.24
CA ARG A 91 5.52 8.73 -7.93
C ARG A 91 5.36 8.24 -9.38
N PRO A 92 6.04 8.88 -10.36
CA PRO A 92 5.86 8.57 -11.78
C PRO A 92 6.02 7.09 -12.14
N PHE A 93 6.85 6.35 -11.38
CA PHE A 93 7.03 4.91 -11.56
C PHE A 93 5.70 4.15 -11.54
N PHE A 94 4.81 4.44 -10.59
CA PHE A 94 3.52 3.75 -10.43
C PHE A 94 2.50 4.08 -11.53
N ARG A 95 2.78 5.07 -12.38
CA ARG A 95 1.96 5.43 -13.56
C ARG A 95 2.37 4.66 -14.82
N ASN A 96 3.50 3.97 -14.81
CA ASN A 96 4.01 3.21 -15.95
C ASN A 96 3.52 1.75 -15.89
N THR A 97 2.30 1.51 -16.34
CA THR A 97 1.67 0.16 -16.31
C THR A 97 2.57 -0.91 -16.94
N TRP A 98 3.20 -0.63 -18.08
CA TRP A 98 4.09 -1.58 -18.75
C TRP A 98 5.29 -2.02 -17.88
N LEU A 99 5.85 -1.14 -17.05
CA LEU A 99 6.95 -1.50 -16.14
C LEU A 99 6.44 -2.38 -15.01
N LEU A 100 5.26 -2.07 -14.47
CA LEU A 100 4.63 -2.85 -13.43
C LEU A 100 4.24 -4.24 -13.93
N ASP A 101 3.76 -4.35 -15.17
CA ASP A 101 3.46 -5.61 -15.86
C ASP A 101 4.72 -6.47 -16.05
N GLU A 102 5.86 -5.87 -16.40
CA GLU A 102 7.10 -6.63 -16.51
C GLU A 102 7.65 -7.02 -15.13
N MET A 103 7.57 -6.13 -14.15
CA MET A 103 8.03 -6.37 -12.79
C MET A 103 7.20 -7.43 -12.07
N SER A 104 5.89 -7.49 -12.31
CA SER A 104 5.01 -8.48 -11.68
C SER A 104 5.51 -9.88 -11.97
N LEU A 105 6.03 -10.15 -13.18
CA LEU A 105 6.61 -11.44 -13.58
C LEU A 105 7.84 -11.89 -12.77
N ALA A 106 8.44 -11.03 -11.95
CA ALA A 106 9.62 -11.36 -11.15
C ALA A 106 9.27 -12.18 -9.90
N ARG A 107 10.20 -13.03 -9.44
CA ARG A 107 9.98 -13.84 -8.22
C ARG A 107 9.75 -12.96 -6.99
N PHE A 108 10.50 -11.87 -6.86
CA PHE A 108 10.34 -10.88 -5.80
C PHE A 108 10.45 -9.47 -6.40
N PRO A 109 9.32 -8.81 -6.70
CA PRO A 109 9.31 -7.39 -7.05
C PRO A 109 9.55 -6.53 -5.79
N ALA A 110 10.38 -5.51 -5.89
CA ALA A 110 10.59 -4.56 -4.80
C ALA A 110 10.78 -3.15 -5.37
N PHE A 111 10.60 -2.15 -4.52
CA PHE A 111 10.74 -0.75 -4.86
C PHE A 111 11.85 -0.11 -4.04
N LEU A 112 12.73 0.65 -4.70
CA LEU A 112 13.84 1.37 -4.06
C LEU A 112 13.55 2.87 -4.08
N LEU A 113 13.49 3.49 -2.91
CA LEU A 113 13.35 4.94 -2.73
C LEU A 113 14.55 5.46 -1.92
N GLY A 114 15.45 6.18 -2.60
CA GLY A 114 16.77 6.48 -2.04
C GLY A 114 17.55 5.21 -1.72
N ASP A 115 17.76 4.95 -0.43
CA ASP A 115 18.46 3.79 0.13
C ASP A 115 17.51 2.76 0.79
N ASP A 116 16.20 3.04 0.82
CA ASP A 116 15.20 2.17 1.42
C ASP A 116 14.50 1.28 0.41
N ILE A 117 14.33 0.01 0.79
CA ILE A 117 13.55 -0.96 0.03
C ILE A 117 12.16 -1.09 0.67
N VAL A 118 11.14 -1.05 -0.18
CA VAL A 118 9.74 -1.35 0.14
C VAL A 118 9.30 -2.53 -0.74
N SER A 119 8.79 -3.59 -0.12
CA SER A 119 8.36 -4.77 -0.88
C SER A 119 7.04 -4.49 -1.58
N TRP A 120 6.79 -5.19 -2.69
CA TRP A 120 5.50 -5.07 -3.37
C TRP A 120 4.30 -5.51 -2.52
N MET A 121 4.50 -6.49 -1.61
CA MET A 121 3.49 -6.93 -0.65
C MET A 121 3.02 -5.79 0.24
N GLN A 122 3.97 -4.97 0.71
CA GLN A 122 3.69 -3.81 1.54
C GLN A 122 2.81 -2.79 0.79
N ILE A 123 3.08 -2.60 -0.50
CA ILE A 123 2.27 -1.73 -1.35
C ILE A 123 0.88 -2.29 -1.55
N LEU A 124 0.72 -3.59 -1.80
CA LEU A 124 -0.62 -4.19 -1.94
C LEU A 124 -1.43 -4.14 -0.66
N ARG A 125 -0.81 -4.44 0.48
CA ARG A 125 -1.44 -4.37 1.80
C ARG A 125 -1.89 -2.95 2.11
N LEU A 126 -1.06 -1.95 1.83
CA LEU A 126 -1.43 -0.53 1.91
C LEU A 126 -2.63 -0.19 1.01
N ASN A 127 -2.64 -0.65 -0.24
CA ASN A 127 -3.78 -0.41 -1.14
C ASN A 127 -5.06 -1.04 -0.61
N ARG A 128 -4.98 -2.27 -0.10
CA ARG A 128 -6.13 -3.01 0.42
C ARG A 128 -6.79 -2.31 1.60
N VAL A 129 -6.01 -1.80 2.55
CA VAL A 129 -6.57 -1.02 3.68
C VAL A 129 -7.11 0.33 3.22
N ASN A 130 -6.43 1.03 2.29
CA ASN A 130 -6.94 2.30 1.76
C ASN A 130 -8.29 2.11 1.03
N GLU A 131 -8.46 1.01 0.30
CA GLU A 131 -9.75 0.64 -0.30
C GLU A 131 -10.82 0.38 0.76
N ASP A 132 -10.50 -0.41 1.79
CA ASP A 132 -11.46 -0.74 2.86
C ASP A 132 -11.92 0.51 3.63
N ILE A 133 -10.99 1.41 3.97
CA ILE A 133 -11.32 2.71 4.62
C ILE A 133 -12.14 3.59 3.68
N ARG A 134 -11.81 3.65 2.39
CA ARG A 134 -12.56 4.47 1.42
C ARG A 134 -14.01 3.98 1.28
N ASP A 135 -14.21 2.66 1.20
CA ASP A 135 -15.50 2.06 0.90
C ASP A 135 -16.41 1.98 2.13
N HIS A 136 -15.85 1.76 3.33
CA HIS A 136 -16.62 1.53 4.56
C HIS A 136 -16.41 2.60 5.63
N GLY A 137 -15.30 3.35 5.58
CA GLY A 137 -14.90 4.31 6.61
C GLY A 137 -13.94 3.78 7.63
N ALA A 138 -13.48 4.64 8.54
CA ALA A 138 -12.76 4.20 9.72
C ALA A 138 -13.04 5.16 10.88
N ASP A 139 -13.31 4.64 12.07
CA ASP A 139 -13.63 5.46 13.24
C ASP A 139 -12.48 6.41 13.61
N MET A 140 -11.24 6.02 13.30
CA MET A 140 -10.03 6.81 13.50
C MET A 140 -9.74 7.83 12.39
N PHE A 141 -10.59 7.91 11.37
CA PHE A 141 -10.37 8.71 10.18
C PHE A 141 -11.63 9.53 9.85
N PRO A 142 -11.58 10.88 9.85
CA PRO A 142 -12.77 11.67 9.63
C PRO A 142 -13.38 11.43 8.24
N ASP A 143 -14.70 11.26 8.20
CA ASP A 143 -15.44 10.88 6.99
C ASP A 143 -15.25 11.87 5.85
N GLU A 144 -15.14 13.15 6.16
CA GLU A 144 -14.97 14.18 5.15
C GLU A 144 -13.66 14.02 4.38
N LEU A 145 -12.67 13.32 4.93
CA LEU A 145 -11.34 13.16 4.31
C LEU A 145 -11.25 11.89 3.47
N ARG A 146 -12.29 11.02 3.45
CA ARG A 146 -12.21 9.67 2.83
C ARG A 146 -11.89 9.74 1.34
N HIS A 147 -12.38 10.78 0.67
CA HIS A 147 -12.15 11.03 -0.76
C HIS A 147 -10.68 11.36 -1.10
N LEU A 148 -9.87 11.66 -0.10
CA LEU A 148 -8.45 12.00 -0.26
C LEU A 148 -7.54 10.78 -0.09
N LEU A 149 -8.07 9.65 0.38
CA LEU A 149 -7.37 8.38 0.38
C LEU A 149 -7.17 7.92 -1.06
N GLN A 150 -6.01 8.30 -1.60
CA GLN A 150 -5.56 7.82 -2.89
C GLN A 150 -4.93 6.44 -2.74
N TYR A 151 -5.08 5.67 -3.80
CA TYR A 151 -4.58 4.32 -3.96
C TYR A 151 -3.96 4.26 -5.35
N MET A 152 -3.10 3.26 -5.58
CA MET A 152 -2.53 3.03 -6.91
C MET A 152 -3.66 2.90 -7.94
N PRO A 153 -3.43 3.29 -9.21
CA PRO A 153 -4.38 3.03 -10.27
C PRO A 153 -4.81 1.56 -10.26
N LEU A 154 -6.12 1.30 -10.38
CA LEU A 154 -6.68 -0.06 -10.38
C LEU A 154 -5.92 -1.01 -11.32
N GLY A 155 -5.49 -0.55 -12.50
CA GLY A 155 -4.69 -1.35 -13.42
C GLY A 155 -3.37 -1.85 -12.82
N SER A 156 -2.66 -1.00 -12.08
CA SER A 156 -1.43 -1.37 -11.36
C SER A 156 -1.71 -2.42 -10.28
N VAL A 157 -2.81 -2.28 -9.55
CA VAL A 157 -3.23 -3.25 -8.51
C VAL A 157 -3.64 -4.59 -9.12
N PHE A 158 -4.45 -4.58 -10.19
CA PHE A 158 -4.90 -5.79 -10.89
C PHE A 158 -3.74 -6.60 -11.46
N THR A 159 -2.78 -5.97 -12.13
CA THR A 159 -1.59 -6.66 -12.65
C THR A 159 -0.86 -7.46 -11.58
N PHE A 160 -0.69 -6.88 -10.39
CA PHE A 160 0.02 -7.57 -9.29
C PHE A 160 -0.84 -8.64 -8.61
N LEU A 161 -2.14 -8.40 -8.43
CA LEU A 161 -3.06 -9.38 -7.85
C LEU A 161 -3.26 -10.60 -8.76
N GLU A 162 -3.45 -10.41 -10.06
CA GLU A 162 -3.60 -11.51 -11.02
C GLU A 162 -2.37 -12.42 -11.03
N ASP A 163 -1.16 -11.85 -11.03
CA ASP A 163 0.08 -12.62 -11.03
C ASP A 163 0.31 -13.32 -9.68
N PHE A 164 -0.08 -12.71 -8.56
CA PHE A 164 -0.05 -13.36 -7.24
C PHE A 164 -0.98 -14.58 -7.17
N ASP A 165 -2.23 -14.40 -7.57
CA ASP A 165 -3.25 -15.45 -7.62
C ASP A 165 -2.82 -16.61 -8.52
N GLN A 166 -2.23 -16.29 -9.68
CA GLN A 166 -1.73 -17.30 -10.60
C GLN A 166 -0.63 -18.15 -9.95
N ARG A 167 0.29 -17.55 -9.18
CA ARG A 167 1.35 -18.28 -8.47
C ARG A 167 0.85 -19.12 -7.31
N GLN A 168 -0.19 -18.68 -6.60
CA GLN A 168 -0.81 -19.49 -5.54
C GLN A 168 -1.41 -20.77 -6.13
N ARG A 169 -2.04 -20.67 -7.31
CA ARG A 169 -2.61 -21.83 -8.03
C ARG A 169 -1.54 -22.77 -8.57
N GLU A 170 -0.38 -22.28 -8.99
CA GLU A 170 0.74 -23.10 -9.49
C GLU A 170 1.53 -23.83 -8.38
N ARG A 171 1.33 -23.46 -7.10
CA ARG A 171 1.95 -24.11 -5.93
C ARG A 171 1.08 -25.18 -5.26
N GLN A 172 -0.17 -25.33 -5.69
CA GLN A 172 -1.10 -26.41 -5.29
C GLN A 172 -0.97 -27.60 -6.23
#